data_AF-A0A6I7PWW2-F1
#
_entry.id   AF-A0A6I7PWW2-F1
#
_cell.length_a   1.000
_cell.length_b   1.000
_cell.length_c   1.000
_cell.angle_alpha   90.00
_cell.angle_beta   90.00
_cell.angle_gamma   90.00
#
_symmetry.space_group_name_H-M   'P 1'
#
loop_
_entity.id
_entity.type
_entity.pdbx_description
1 polymer ?
#
loop_
_entity_poly.entity_id
_entity_poly.type
_entity_poly.pdbx_seq_one_letter_code
_entity_poly.pdbx_strand_id
1 'polypeptide(L)' 'MQEGRGLIMKIHLPRGARAAFIDAEGVETDRGYQEIVLPRNTPMEATQARLDSQGNKILEVRMKP' A
#
# COMPACT_ATOMS: atom_id res chain seq x y z
N MET A 1 12.18 18.97 -16.98
CA MET A 1 11.61 18.98 -15.61
C MET A 1 11.62 17.54 -15.13
N GLN A 2 12.27 17.21 -14.00
CA GLN A 2 12.20 15.85 -13.44
C GLN A 2 10.81 15.68 -12.80
N GLU A 3 9.95 14.86 -13.41
CA GLU A 3 8.73 14.37 -12.76
C GLU A 3 9.15 13.62 -11.50
N GLY A 4 8.59 14.00 -10.35
CA GLY A 4 8.92 13.38 -9.07
C GLY A 4 8.59 11.90 -9.13
N ARG A 5 9.61 11.03 -9.00
CA ARG A 5 9.40 9.60 -8.78
C ARG A 5 8.50 9.43 -7.56
N GLY A 6 7.31 8.85 -7.75
CA GLY A 6 6.31 8.65 -6.71
C GLY A 6 6.83 7.83 -5.53
N LEU A 7 6.09 7.88 -4.41
CA LEU A 7 6.38 7.08 -3.22
C LEU A 7 5.70 5.71 -3.34
N ILE A 8 6.48 4.64 -3.21
CA ILE A 8 5.94 3.28 -3.07
C ILE A 8 5.75 3.01 -1.58
N MET A 9 4.53 2.64 -1.18
CA MET A 9 4.24 2.26 0.19
C MET A 9 4.06 0.74 0.30
N LYS A 10 4.79 0.10 1.21
CA LYS A 10 4.65 -1.33 1.51
C LYS A 10 3.97 -1.49 2.87
N ILE A 11 2.73 -1.95 2.87
CA ILE A 11 1.93 -2.13 4.08
C ILE A 11 2.00 -3.60 4.53
N HIS A 12 2.54 -3.84 5.72
CA HIS A 12 2.52 -5.14 6.37
C HIS A 12 1.22 -5.33 7.15
N LEU A 13 0.35 -6.20 6.65
CA LEU A 13 -0.92 -6.56 7.27
C LEU A 13 -0.75 -7.84 8.10
N PRO A 14 -1.06 -7.83 9.41
CA PRO A 14 -1.06 -9.04 10.21
C PRO A 14 -2.20 -9.97 9.79
N ARG A 15 -2.03 -11.27 10.03
CA ARG A 15 -3.08 -12.26 9.79
C ARG A 15 -4.32 -11.92 10.61
N GLY A 16 -5.48 -11.95 9.96
CA GLY A 16 -6.77 -11.60 10.59
C GLY A 16 -7.08 -10.10 10.60
N ALA A 17 -6.22 -9.26 10.00
CA ALA A 17 -6.55 -7.86 9.76
C ALA A 17 -7.89 -7.74 9.02
N ARG A 18 -8.76 -6.85 9.48
CA ARG A 18 -10.02 -6.55 8.81
C ARG A 18 -9.70 -5.86 7.48
N ALA A 19 -10.00 -6.53 6.38
CA ALA A 19 -9.84 -6.02 5.03
C ALA A 19 -10.88 -6.68 4.10
N ALA A 20 -11.16 -6.05 2.97
CA ALA A 20 -11.97 -6.64 1.90
C ALA A 20 -11.13 -6.76 0.63
N PHE A 21 -11.30 -7.87 -0.09
CA PHE A 21 -10.82 -7.96 -1.46
C PHE A 21 -11.89 -7.38 -2.37
N ILE A 22 -11.52 -6.49 -3.29
CA ILE A 22 -12.42 -6.00 -4.32
C ILE A 22 -12.03 -6.68 -5.63
N ASP A 23 -12.99 -7.39 -6.20
CA ASP A 23 -12.88 -7.85 -7.58
C ASP A 23 -13.09 -6.67 -8.52
N ALA A 24 -12.24 -6.60 -9.54
CA ALA A 24 -12.07 -5.49 -10.48
C ALA A 24 -13.30 -5.15 -11.36
N GLU A 25 -14.48 -5.67 -11.05
CA GLU A 25 -15.65 -5.65 -11.94
C GLU A 25 -16.64 -4.50 -11.67
N GLY A 26 -16.43 -3.66 -10.65
CA GLY A 26 -17.41 -2.61 -10.30
C GLY A 26 -16.86 -1.29 -9.74
N VAL A 27 -15.55 -1.17 -9.62
CA VAL A 27 -14.84 0.07 -9.24
C VAL A 27 -13.91 0.38 -10.41
N GLU A 28 -13.51 1.63 -10.62
CA GLU A 28 -12.42 1.97 -11.57
C GLU A 28 -11.11 1.35 -11.07
N THR A 29 -11.00 0.03 -11.16
CA THR A 29 -9.83 -0.72 -10.74
C THR A 29 -8.87 -0.76 -11.91
N ASP A 30 -7.59 -0.57 -11.62
CA ASP A 30 -6.56 -0.71 -12.63
C ASP A 30 -6.49 -2.17 -13.06
N ARG A 31 -6.90 -2.47 -14.30
CA ARG A 31 -7.14 -3.83 -14.80
C ARG A 31 -5.86 -4.67 -14.66
N GLY A 32 -5.84 -5.62 -13.73
CA GLY A 32 -4.75 -6.59 -13.56
C GLY A 32 -4.27 -6.83 -12.14
N TYR A 33 -4.73 -6.03 -11.16
CA TYR A 33 -4.39 -6.22 -9.75
C TYR A 33 -5.60 -6.67 -8.92
N GLN A 34 -5.35 -7.53 -7.93
CA GLN A 34 -6.31 -7.74 -6.84
C GLN A 34 -6.16 -6.61 -5.84
N GLU A 35 -7.25 -5.91 -5.55
CA GLU A 35 -7.23 -4.79 -4.62
C GLU A 35 -7.64 -5.23 -3.22
N ILE A 36 -6.94 -4.70 -2.21
CA ILE A 36 -7.27 -4.87 -0.79
C ILE A 36 -7.69 -3.52 -0.24
N VAL A 37 -8.91 -3.45 0.29
CA VAL A 37 -9.44 -2.26 0.94
C VAL A 37 -9.38 -2.42 2.45
N LEU A 38 -8.72 -1.46 3.08
CA LEU A 38 -8.62 -1.33 4.54
C LEU A 38 -9.74 -0.42 5.08
N PRO A 39 -10.23 -0.67 6.31
CA PRO A 39 -11.16 0.22 6.97
C PRO A 39 -10.63 1.67 7.05
N ARG A 40 -11.55 2.63 7.09
CA ARG A 40 -11.16 4.00 7.43
C ARG A 40 -10.54 4.03 8.82
N ASN A 41 -9.53 4.89 9.00
CA ASN A 41 -8.78 5.05 10.24
C ASN A 41 -8.04 3.79 10.70
N THR A 42 -7.64 2.90 9.78
CA THR A 42 -6.73 1.79 10.12
C THR A 42 -5.44 2.35 10.74
N PRO A 43 -5.09 1.96 11.97
CA PRO A 43 -3.92 2.50 12.64
C PRO A 43 -2.65 1.94 12.01
N MET A 44 -1.74 2.84 11.65
CA MET A 44 -0.51 2.49 10.93
C MET A 44 0.70 3.16 11.56
N GLU A 45 1.86 2.57 11.32
CA GLU A 45 3.15 3.09 11.76
C GLU A 45 4.19 2.94 10.66
N ALA A 46 4.87 4.02 10.31
CA ALA A 46 6.04 3.95 9.44
C ALA A 46 7.19 3.24 10.18
N THR A 47 7.72 2.19 9.59
CA THR A 47 8.82 1.39 10.17
C THR A 47 10.16 1.71 9.55
N GLN A 48 10.20 1.96 8.24
CA GLN A 48 11.44 2.21 7.52
C GLN A 48 11.19 3.03 6.25
N ALA A 49 12.12 3.93 5.91
CA ALA A 49 12.18 4.59 4.61
C ALA A 49 13.49 4.25 3.92
N ARG A 50 13.44 3.88 2.64
CA ARG A 50 14.63 3.51 1.85
C ARG A 50 14.46 3.81 0.37
N LEU A 51 15.57 3.74 -0.38
CA LEU A 51 15.55 3.69 -1.83
C LEU A 51 15.70 2.24 -2.29
N ASP A 52 15.03 1.84 -3.38
CA ASP A 52 15.35 0.58 -4.05
C ASP A 52 16.49 0.73 -5.08
N SER A 53 16.84 -0.36 -5.74
CA SER A 53 17.90 -0.41 -6.76
C SER A 53 17.60 0.44 -8.00
N GLN A 54 16.34 0.82 -8.22
CA GLN A 54 15.92 1.70 -9.31
C GLN A 54 15.87 3.17 -8.86
N GLY A 55 16.12 3.45 -7.58
CA GLY A 55 16.05 4.77 -6.98
C GLY A 55 14.62 5.25 -6.70
N ASN A 56 13.66 4.33 -6.56
CA ASN A 56 12.32 4.66 -6.08
C ASN A 56 12.33 4.79 -4.56
N LYS A 57 11.56 5.74 -4.04
CA LYS A 57 11.36 5.91 -2.60
C LYS A 57 10.37 4.86 -2.12
N ILE A 58 10.77 4.06 -1.13
CA ILE A 58 9.94 3.06 -0.48
C ILE A 58 9.73 3.45 0.98
N LEU A 59 8.47 3.55 1.39
CA LEU A 59 8.06 3.64 2.79
C LEU A 59 7.44 2.32 3.24
N GLU A 60 8.08 1.65 4.19
CA GLU A 60 7.53 0.47 4.83
C GLU A 60 6.68 0.89 6.03
N VAL A 61 5.47 0.34 6.10
CA VAL A 61 4.46 0.65 7.09
C VAL A 61 3.94 -0.65 7.68
N ARG A 62 3.66 -0.68 8.98
CA ARG A 62 2.97 -1.79 9.65
C ARG A 62 1.63 -1.34 10.19
N MET A 63 0.64 -2.22 10.15
CA MET A 63 -0.60 -2.01 10.89
C MET A 63 -0.34 -2.19 12.39
N LYS A 64 -0.79 -1.25 13.22
CA LYS A 64 -0.73 -1.42 14.68
C LYS A 64 -1.83 -2.41 15.12
N PRO A 65 -1.60 -3.20 16.18
CA PRO A 65 -2.64 -4.03 16.78
C PRO A 65 -3.86 -3.22 17.23
#